data_AF-U2PS29-F1
#
_entry.id   AF-U2PS29-F1
#
_cell.length_a   1.000
_cell.length_b   1.000
_cell.length_c   1.000
_cell.angle_alpha   90.00
_cell.angle_beta   90.00
_cell.angle_gamma   90.00
#
_symmetry.space_group_name_H-M   'P 1'
#
loop_
_entity.id
_entity.type
_entity.pdbx_description
1 polymer ?
#
loop_
_entity_poly.entity_id
_entity_poly.type
_entity_poly.pdbx_seq_one_letter_code
_entity_poly.pdbx_strand_id
1 'polypeptide(L)'
;MIKNNYRYTKTVVLGEQFLKDTGNKYRVVSKKKYKGKIANDGKVILEAGVTFTLQILEDNSEIIVDRETGEIKEDNVFETFEVTVIGLEYPSNFKKGDYVSLGAFLSDASYFVNYTLIMRFADITYANK
;
A
#
# COMPACT_ATOMS: atom_id res chain seq x y z
N MET A 1 32.51 4.45 5.85
CA MET A 1 31.04 4.44 6.05
C MET A 1 30.60 5.78 6.62
N ILE A 2 29.65 6.48 5.99
CA ILE A 2 29.13 7.76 6.48
C ILE A 2 28.20 7.52 7.66
N LYS A 3 28.44 8.19 8.80
CA LYS A 3 27.52 8.18 9.95
C LYS A 3 26.23 8.92 9.57
N ASN A 4 25.07 8.40 9.96
CA ASN A 4 23.75 8.99 9.69
C ASN A 4 23.38 9.09 8.20
N ASN A 5 23.78 8.12 7.38
CA ASN A 5 23.45 8.08 5.95
C ASN A 5 21.94 8.18 5.63
N TYR A 6 21.06 7.75 6.53
CA TYR A 6 19.60 7.92 6.40
C TYR A 6 19.16 9.37 6.19
N ARG A 7 19.99 10.37 6.52
CA ARG A 7 19.73 11.79 6.23
C ARG A 7 19.85 12.15 4.74
N TYR A 8 20.60 11.35 3.98
CA TYR A 8 20.91 11.60 2.56
C TYR A 8 20.28 10.55 1.64
N THR A 9 19.52 9.60 2.20
CA THR A 9 18.89 8.52 1.44
C THR A 9 17.38 8.61 1.57
N LYS A 10 16.67 8.53 0.44
CA LYS A 10 15.21 8.40 0.40
C LYS A 10 14.85 7.05 -0.22
N THR A 11 14.16 6.20 0.53
CA THR A 11 13.54 5.00 -0.04
C THR A 11 12.15 5.35 -0.54
N VAL A 12 11.90 5.08 -1.81
CA VAL A 12 10.62 5.35 -2.47
C VAL A 12 9.86 4.06 -2.67
N VAL A 13 8.54 4.11 -2.53
CA VAL A 13 7.66 3.00 -2.87
C VAL A 13 7.24 3.16 -4.33
N LEU A 14 7.46 2.13 -5.14
CA LEU A 14 7.07 2.09 -6.55
C LEU A 14 5.60 1.66 -6.68
N GLY A 15 4.68 2.49 -6.17
CA GLY A 15 3.25 2.13 -6.08
C GLY A 15 2.61 1.79 -7.42
N GLU A 16 2.89 2.56 -8.47
CA GLU A 16 2.37 2.28 -9.82
C GLU A 16 2.86 0.94 -10.38
N GLN A 17 4.14 0.61 -10.14
CA GLN A 17 4.70 -0.68 -10.53
C GLN A 17 4.05 -1.82 -9.72
N PHE A 18 3.86 -1.63 -8.42
CA PHE A 18 3.14 -2.58 -7.57
C PHE A 18 1.70 -2.83 -8.05
N LEU A 19 0.95 -1.77 -8.40
CA LEU A 19 -0.40 -1.91 -8.94
C LEU A 19 -0.42 -2.70 -10.25
N LYS A 20 0.55 -2.43 -11.14
CA LYS A 20 0.71 -3.14 -12.41
C LYS A 20 0.99 -4.62 -12.19
N ASP A 21 1.96 -4.93 -11.34
CA ASP A 21 2.38 -6.31 -11.10
C ASP A 21 1.27 -7.12 -10.43
N THR A 22 0.54 -6.51 -9.50
CA THR A 22 -0.55 -7.17 -8.76
C THR A 22 -1.94 -7.08 -9.42
N GLY A 23 -2.02 -6.58 -10.66
CA GLY A 23 -3.26 -6.49 -11.44
C GLY A 23 -4.29 -5.45 -10.95
N ASN A 24 -3.97 -4.67 -9.91
CA ASN A 24 -4.83 -3.66 -9.28
C ASN A 24 -6.27 -4.14 -8.99
N LYS A 25 -6.42 -5.41 -8.62
CA LYS A 25 -7.69 -6.01 -8.20
C LYS A 25 -7.45 -6.78 -6.91
N TYR A 26 -8.08 -6.32 -5.84
CA TYR A 26 -7.83 -6.84 -4.50
C TYR A 26 -9.11 -7.21 -3.79
N ARG A 27 -9.02 -8.14 -2.84
CA ARG A 27 -10.15 -8.49 -1.98
C ARG A 27 -10.03 -7.80 -0.62
N VAL A 28 -11.08 -7.13 -0.17
CA VAL A 28 -11.10 -6.48 1.14
C VAL A 28 -11.12 -7.53 2.25
N VAL A 29 -10.12 -7.52 3.12
CA VAL A 29 -10.03 -8.40 4.30
C VAL A 29 -10.56 -7.71 5.54
N SER A 30 -10.15 -6.45 5.76
CA SER A 30 -10.58 -5.64 6.90
C SER A 30 -10.45 -4.14 6.60
N LYS A 31 -11.01 -3.30 7.46
CA LYS A 31 -10.82 -1.84 7.40
C LYS A 31 -10.85 -1.21 8.79
N LYS A 32 -10.08 -0.15 8.99
CA LYS A 32 -10.01 0.64 10.23
C LYS A 32 -9.95 2.13 9.92
N LYS A 33 -10.47 2.96 10.83
CA LYS A 33 -10.43 4.42 10.69
C LYS A 33 -8.97 4.91 10.74
N TYR A 34 -8.56 5.71 9.76
CA TYR A 34 -7.31 6.46 9.80
C TYR A 34 -7.60 7.88 10.27
N LYS A 35 -6.98 8.31 11.38
CA LYS A 35 -7.27 9.63 11.98
C LYS A 35 -6.61 10.81 11.27
N GLY A 36 -5.76 10.55 10.27
CA GLY A 36 -4.92 11.57 9.67
C GLY A 36 -3.64 11.82 10.47
N LYS A 37 -2.88 12.83 10.06
CA LYS A 37 -1.68 13.30 10.73
C LYS A 37 -1.70 14.82 10.80
N ILE A 38 -1.55 15.35 12.00
CA ILE A 38 -1.47 16.79 12.26
C ILE A 38 -0.04 17.11 12.73
N ALA A 39 0.52 18.21 12.23
CA ALA A 39 1.78 18.76 12.69
C ALA A 39 1.64 19.37 14.09
N ASN A 40 2.77 19.61 14.76
CA ASN A 40 2.77 20.21 16.11
C ASN A 40 2.21 21.64 16.13
N ASP A 41 2.19 22.33 14.98
CA ASP A 41 1.61 23.67 14.79
C ASP A 41 0.10 23.64 14.46
N GLY A 42 -0.53 22.47 14.50
CA GLY A 42 -1.95 22.29 14.18
C GLY A 42 -2.25 22.16 12.69
N LYS A 43 -1.25 22.23 11.80
CA LYS A 43 -1.46 22.06 10.35
C LYS A 43 -1.73 20.60 10.01
N VAL A 44 -2.77 20.34 9.21
CA VAL A 44 -3.03 18.99 8.69
C VAL A 44 -1.91 18.62 7.70
N ILE A 45 -1.15 17.57 8.03
CA ILE A 45 -0.14 16.97 7.15
C ILE A 45 -0.81 15.96 6.23
N LEU A 46 -1.69 15.13 6.80
CA LEU A 46 -2.50 14.15 6.07
C LEU A 46 -3.91 14.17 6.62
N GLU A 47 -4.89 14.24 5.74
CA GLU A 47 -6.29 14.17 6.13
C GLU A 47 -6.64 12.79 6.71
N ALA A 48 -7.76 12.73 7.42
CA ALA A 48 -8.33 11.47 7.85
C ALA A 48 -8.73 10.61 6.63
N GLY A 49 -8.96 9.32 6.88
CA GLY A 49 -9.29 8.38 5.83
C GLY A 49 -9.64 7.00 6.36
N VAL A 50 -9.43 5.99 5.53
CA VAL A 50 -9.63 4.59 5.91
C VAL A 50 -8.40 3.77 5.53
N THR A 51 -7.90 2.99 6.49
CA THR A 51 -6.88 1.98 6.22
C THR A 51 -7.58 0.65 5.93
N PHE A 52 -7.26 0.04 4.79
CA PHE A 52 -7.75 -1.26 4.36
C PHE A 52 -6.64 -2.29 4.50
N THR A 53 -7.00 -3.49 4.95
CA THR A 53 -6.21 -4.70 4.69
C THR A 53 -6.78 -5.35 3.44
N LEU A 54 -5.96 -5.52 2.42
CA LEU A 54 -6.33 -6.06 1.11
C LEU A 54 -5.55 -7.34 0.85
N GLN A 55 -6.17 -8.29 0.15
CA GLN A 55 -5.53 -9.51 -0.32
C GLN A 55 -5.21 -9.40 -1.82
N ILE A 56 -4.00 -9.79 -2.18
CA ILE A 56 -3.52 -9.87 -3.57
C ILE A 56 -4.16 -11.10 -4.24
N LEU A 57 -4.65 -10.91 -5.45
CA LEU A 57 -5.35 -11.95 -6.22
C LEU A 57 -4.54 -12.46 -7.41
N GLU A 58 -3.63 -11.64 -7.91
CA GLU A 58 -2.78 -11.93 -9.06
C GLU A 58 -1.41 -11.32 -8.79
N ASP A 59 -0.35 -11.98 -9.27
CA ASP A 59 1.02 -11.48 -9.21
C ASP A 59 1.70 -11.79 -10.54
N ASN A 60 2.02 -10.74 -11.29
CA ASN A 60 2.69 -10.75 -12.58
C ASN A 60 4.12 -10.22 -12.48
N SER A 61 4.69 -10.16 -11.28
CA SER A 61 6.07 -9.74 -11.05
C SER A 61 7.08 -10.72 -11.67
N GLU A 62 8.29 -10.23 -11.92
CA GLU A 62 9.37 -11.07 -12.42
C GLU A 62 9.76 -12.14 -11.39
N ILE A 63 10.00 -13.37 -11.87
CA ILE A 63 10.43 -14.48 -11.02
C ILE A 63 11.74 -14.12 -10.30
N ILE A 64 11.72 -14.21 -8.97
CA ILE A 64 12.92 -14.02 -8.16
C ILE A 64 13.51 -15.38 -7.82
N VAL A 65 14.75 -15.60 -8.26
CA VAL A 65 15.53 -16.80 -7.92
C VAL A 65 16.52 -16.47 -6.81
N ASP A 66 16.50 -17.26 -5.75
CA ASP A 66 17.49 -17.18 -4.69
C ASP A 66 18.87 -17.57 -5.24
N ARG A 67 19.86 -16.68 -5.10
CA ARG A 67 21.19 -16.89 -5.68
C ARG A 67 22.00 -17.94 -4.95
N GLU A 68 21.68 -18.23 -3.69
CA GLU A 68 22.40 -19.19 -2.86
C GLU A 68 21.82 -20.59 -3.00
N THR A 69 20.48 -20.72 -3.02
CA THR A 69 19.81 -22.03 -3.09
C THR A 69 19.39 -22.42 -4.51
N GLY A 70 19.26 -21.45 -5.42
CA GLY A 70 18.71 -21.66 -6.77
C GLY A 70 17.19 -21.84 -6.80
N GLU A 71 16.51 -21.70 -5.66
CA GLU A 71 15.07 -21.88 -5.54
C GLU A 71 14.31 -20.64 -6.04
N ILE A 72 13.16 -20.89 -6.66
CA ILE A 72 12.22 -19.83 -7.03
C ILE A 72 11.49 -19.39 -5.76
N LYS A 73 11.49 -18.09 -5.48
CA LYS A 73 10.72 -17.52 -4.37
C LYS A 73 9.22 -17.58 -4.67
N GLU A 74 8.44 -17.78 -3.61
CA GLU A 74 6.98 -17.69 -3.68
C GLU A 74 6.54 -16.32 -4.19
N ASP A 75 5.45 -16.31 -4.95
CA ASP A 75 4.80 -15.07 -5.38
C ASP A 75 3.98 -14.44 -4.23
N ASN A 76 3.36 -13.30 -4.50
CA ASN A 76 2.55 -12.60 -3.49
C ASN A 76 1.06 -12.95 -3.58
N VAL A 77 0.64 -13.97 -4.33
CA VAL A 77 -0.77 -14.33 -4.44
C VAL A 77 -1.29 -14.79 -3.07
N PHE A 78 -2.47 -14.32 -2.69
CA PHE A 78 -3.10 -14.52 -1.37
C PHE A 78 -2.45 -13.82 -0.19
N GLU A 79 -1.28 -13.20 -0.36
CA GLU A 79 -0.69 -12.34 0.65
C GLU A 79 -1.55 -11.09 0.89
N THR A 80 -1.39 -10.51 2.08
CA THR A 80 -2.14 -9.32 2.49
C THR A 80 -1.25 -8.12 2.70
N PHE A 81 -1.79 -6.93 2.41
CA PHE A 81 -1.08 -5.67 2.59
C PHE A 81 -2.03 -4.59 3.13
N GLU A 82 -1.46 -3.59 3.81
CA GLU A 82 -2.20 -2.43 4.29
C GLU A 82 -2.03 -1.24 3.36
N VAL A 83 -3.15 -0.59 3.02
CA VAL A 83 -3.18 0.69 2.31
C VAL A 83 -4.06 1.68 3.03
N THR A 84 -3.76 2.96 2.93
CA THR A 84 -4.63 4.02 3.45
C THR A 84 -5.16 4.87 2.33
N VAL A 85 -6.49 4.96 2.23
CA VAL A 85 -7.17 5.87 1.30
C VAL A 85 -7.47 7.16 2.06
N ILE A 86 -6.81 8.24 1.66
CA ILE A 86 -6.91 9.56 2.28
C ILE A 86 -8.18 10.26 1.78
N GLY A 87 -8.87 10.97 2.67
CA GLY A 87 -10.12 11.67 2.36
C GLY A 87 -11.36 10.77 2.33
N LEU A 88 -11.21 9.44 2.38
CA LEU A 88 -12.35 8.53 2.40
C LEU A 88 -13.08 8.56 3.75
N GLU A 89 -14.39 8.74 3.71
CA GLU A 89 -15.22 8.78 4.91
C GLU A 89 -15.22 7.43 5.65
N TYR A 90 -15.21 7.48 6.99
CA TYR A 90 -15.37 6.32 7.85
C TYR A 90 -16.70 6.38 8.62
N PRO A 91 -17.55 5.33 8.57
CA PRO A 91 -17.32 4.07 7.87
C PRO A 91 -17.53 4.18 6.35
N SER A 92 -16.62 3.60 5.57
CA SER A 92 -16.80 3.52 4.11
C SER A 92 -17.91 2.52 3.72
N ASN A 93 -18.34 2.54 2.47
CA ASN A 93 -19.31 1.58 1.89
C ASN A 93 -18.71 0.19 1.60
N PHE A 94 -17.39 0.07 1.37
CA PHE A 94 -16.70 -1.19 1.09
C PHE A 94 -16.73 -2.18 2.26
N LYS A 95 -17.03 -3.45 2.01
CA LYS A 95 -17.16 -4.51 3.02
C LYS A 95 -16.14 -5.61 2.82
N LYS A 96 -15.91 -6.41 3.87
CA LYS A 96 -15.08 -7.62 3.78
C LYS A 96 -15.62 -8.53 2.67
N GLY A 97 -14.73 -8.95 1.79
CA GLY A 97 -15.04 -9.78 0.64
C GLY A 97 -15.32 -9.02 -0.65
N ASP A 98 -15.50 -7.70 -0.61
CA ASP A 98 -15.64 -6.88 -1.82
C ASP A 98 -14.34 -6.87 -2.62
N TYR A 99 -14.47 -6.77 -3.95
CA TYR A 99 -13.34 -6.57 -4.85
C TYR A 99 -13.17 -5.08 -5.12
N VAL A 100 -11.94 -4.60 -4.99
CA VAL A 100 -11.60 -3.18 -5.11
C VAL A 100 -10.35 -2.96 -5.94
N SER A 101 -10.29 -1.78 -6.55
CA SER A 101 -9.11 -1.24 -7.23
C SER A 101 -8.68 0.05 -6.56
N LEU A 102 -7.37 0.29 -6.52
CA LEU A 102 -6.77 1.48 -5.94
C LEU A 102 -6.45 2.49 -7.04
N GLY A 103 -6.63 3.78 -6.74
CA GLY A 103 -6.40 4.87 -7.67
C GLY A 103 -5.64 6.03 -7.04
N ALA A 104 -4.98 6.82 -7.89
CA ALA A 104 -4.25 8.02 -7.50
C ALA A 104 -3.24 7.77 -6.37
N PHE A 105 -2.18 7.02 -6.67
CA PHE A 105 -1.11 6.74 -5.71
C PHE A 105 -0.43 8.04 -5.23
N LEU A 106 -0.31 8.18 -3.92
CA LEU A 106 0.28 9.36 -3.29
C LEU A 106 1.74 9.07 -2.94
N SER A 107 2.64 9.25 -3.91
CA SER A 107 4.08 8.95 -3.78
C SER A 107 4.76 9.73 -2.65
N ASP A 108 4.42 11.01 -2.46
CA ASP A 108 5.01 11.85 -1.42
C ASP A 108 4.52 11.50 -0.02
N ALA A 109 3.35 10.86 0.06
CA ALA A 109 2.79 10.36 1.29
C ALA A 109 3.08 8.87 1.48
N SER A 110 3.81 8.20 0.60
CA SER A 110 4.08 6.75 0.70
C SER A 110 5.56 6.50 0.92
N TYR A 111 5.90 5.56 1.80
CA TYR A 111 7.30 5.31 2.15
C TYR A 111 7.50 3.89 2.67
N PHE A 112 8.73 3.39 2.45
CA PHE A 112 9.21 2.15 3.01
C PHE A 112 10.09 2.46 4.22
N VAL A 113 9.69 2.01 5.40
CA VAL A 113 10.45 2.22 6.64
C VAL A 113 10.37 0.97 7.50
N ASN A 114 11.50 0.56 8.10
CA ASN A 114 11.58 -0.61 8.98
C ASN A 114 10.93 -1.87 8.38
N TYR A 115 11.22 -2.14 7.09
CA TYR A 115 10.65 -3.28 6.35
C TYR A 115 9.12 -3.26 6.19
N THR A 116 8.47 -2.13 6.49
CA THR A 116 7.03 -1.95 6.30
C THR A 116 6.76 -1.01 5.13
N LEU A 117 5.92 -1.48 4.21
CA LEU A 117 5.35 -0.67 3.14
C LEU A 117 4.18 0.15 3.69
N ILE A 118 4.31 1.48 3.67
CA ILE A 118 3.20 2.37 3.98
C ILE A 118 2.75 3.02 2.67
N MET A 119 1.66 2.51 2.12
CA MET A 119 1.10 2.95 0.85
C MET A 119 -0.17 3.76 1.05
N ARG A 120 -0.25 4.90 0.36
CA ARG A 120 -1.37 5.82 0.44
C ARG A 120 -1.92 6.12 -0.95
N PHE A 121 -3.23 6.20 -1.04
CA PHE A 121 -3.99 6.44 -2.26
C PHE A 121 -5.03 7.52 -1.99
N ALA A 122 -5.42 8.27 -3.02
CA ALA A 122 -6.53 9.22 -2.92
C ALA A 122 -7.86 8.59 -3.31
N ASP A 123 -7.86 7.41 -3.95
CA ASP A 123 -9.08 6.80 -4.46
C ASP A 123 -9.11 5.27 -4.28
N ILE A 124 -10.33 4.74 -4.17
CA ILE A 124 -10.66 3.32 -4.15
C ILE A 124 -12.03 3.12 -4.78
N THR A 125 -12.13 2.16 -5.70
CA THR A 125 -13.37 1.87 -6.42
C THR A 125 -13.68 0.38 -6.40
N TYR A 126 -14.93 0.01 -6.69
CA TYR A 126 -15.28 -1.40 -6.90
C TYR A 126 -14.60 -1.93 -8.16
N ALA A 127 -13.92 -3.06 -8.04
CA ALA A 127 -13.39 -3.79 -9.19
C ALA A 127 -14.47 -4.74 -9.72
N ASN A 128 -14.59 -4.85 -11.05
CA ASN A 128 -15.48 -5.81 -11.66
C ASN A 128 -15.07 -7.25 -11.29
N LYS A 129 -16.07 -8.11 -11.04
CA LYS A 129 -15.86 -9.54 -10.77
C LYS A 129 -15.20 -10.22 -11.96
#